data_AF-A0A7L2J1S3-F1
#
_entry.id   AF-A0A7L2J1S3-F1
#
_cell.length_a   1.000
_cell.length_b   1.000
_cell.length_c   1.000
_cell.angle_alpha   90.00
_cell.angle_beta   90.00
_cell.angle_gamma   90.00
#
_symmetry.space_group_name_H-M   'P 1'
#
loop_
_entity.id
_entity.type
_entity.pdbx_description
1 polymer ?
#
loop_
_entity_poly.entity_id
_entity_poly.type
_entity_poly.pdbx_seq_one_letter_code
_entity_poly.pdbx_strand_id
1 'polypeptide(L)'
;GKLLEKMGIIKDIYLLRVIMDGIPPLKDKRLLIEDLRFEKVKVRIYHPKMSTTGQRRGVLYFHGGVGLFGSIQAYERTCRHLARRSNSVFVSVGYRLAPEHPYPAQFEDCVTATIHFLRTAQEYGVDPSRIIICGDSSGGTLTAAVAQALVNRRDLPKLRAQILIYPFLQSVDFELPSYQQNKRVPILLKERTITLGLRYANKDLRFLEEINKWSHIPEDLRLKYKKWVSADHIPQEFKARGYTPGPTLPLEEEMFEMLRPLLNPVFSPLLAEDSVIAQLPEAFILTCEYDVLRDDGLLYKKRLEDHGIKVTWCHLQEGFHGTVFLALWGRLLAFRSGEKGLEKIV
;
A
#
# COMPACT_ATOMS: atom_id res chain seq x y z
N GLY A 1 16.57 -6.60 -16.62
CA GLY A 1 15.37 -7.44 -16.50
C GLY A 1 15.22 -8.24 -17.75
N LYS A 2 14.19 -7.95 -18.55
CA LYS A 2 13.69 -8.73 -19.71
C LYS A 2 14.73 -9.43 -20.58
N LEU A 3 15.92 -8.86 -20.80
CA LEU A 3 17.00 -9.50 -21.55
C LEU A 3 17.60 -10.70 -20.80
N LEU A 4 17.86 -10.58 -19.50
CA LEU A 4 18.40 -11.66 -18.66
C LEU A 4 17.39 -12.79 -18.46
N GLU A 5 16.10 -12.46 -18.37
CA GLU A 5 15.02 -13.46 -18.35
C GLU A 5 14.92 -14.20 -19.69
N LYS A 6 14.99 -13.48 -20.82
CA LYS A 6 15.06 -14.10 -22.16
C LYS A 6 16.32 -14.97 -22.38
N MET A 7 17.41 -14.66 -21.67
CA MET A 7 18.63 -15.45 -21.67
C MET A 7 18.62 -16.60 -20.64
N GLY A 8 17.54 -16.79 -19.88
CA GLY A 8 17.40 -17.85 -18.89
C GLY A 8 18.26 -17.70 -17.63
N ILE A 9 18.84 -16.53 -17.38
CA ILE A 9 19.82 -16.29 -16.30
C ILE A 9 19.12 -16.05 -14.96
N ILE A 10 18.13 -15.14 -14.93
CA ILE A 10 17.37 -14.79 -13.73
C ILE A 10 16.01 -14.23 -14.13
N LYS A 11 14.92 -14.64 -13.47
CA LYS A 11 13.61 -14.02 -13.73
C LYS A 11 13.61 -12.57 -13.26
N ASP A 12 12.90 -11.70 -13.97
CA ASP A 12 12.88 -10.25 -13.73
C ASP A 12 12.53 -9.88 -12.28
N ILE A 13 11.63 -10.64 -11.65
CA ILE A 13 11.22 -10.42 -10.26
C ILE A 13 12.36 -10.65 -9.25
N TYR A 14 13.22 -11.64 -9.47
CA TYR A 14 14.33 -11.94 -8.55
C TYR A 14 15.42 -10.89 -8.66
N LEU A 15 15.69 -10.42 -9.88
CA LEU A 15 16.60 -9.29 -10.09
C LEU A 15 16.09 -8.02 -9.38
N LEU A 16 14.78 -7.73 -9.47
CA LEU A 16 14.18 -6.60 -8.75
C LEU A 16 14.32 -6.74 -7.24
N ARG A 17 14.10 -7.94 -6.67
CA ARG A 17 14.31 -8.20 -5.24
C ARG A 17 15.75 -7.88 -4.82
N VAL A 18 16.75 -8.37 -5.55
CA VAL A 18 18.17 -8.11 -5.26
C VAL A 18 18.50 -6.62 -5.34
N ILE A 19 18.03 -5.92 -6.39
CA ILE A 19 18.25 -4.48 -6.56
C ILE A 19 17.62 -3.69 -5.40
N MET A 20 16.41 -4.05 -4.98
CA MET A 20 15.69 -3.36 -3.92
C MET A 20 16.23 -3.63 -2.53
N ASP A 21 16.74 -4.83 -2.25
CA ASP A 21 17.38 -5.11 -0.95
C ASP A 21 18.63 -4.24 -0.77
N GLY A 22 19.37 -4.01 -1.87
CA GLY A 22 20.54 -3.16 -1.89
C GLY A 22 21.58 -3.58 -0.85
N ILE A 23 22.41 -2.62 -0.42
CA ILE A 23 23.37 -2.85 0.66
C ILE A 23 22.71 -2.49 1.99
N PRO A 24 22.69 -3.40 2.99
CA PRO A 24 22.19 -3.10 4.32
C PRO A 24 22.93 -1.90 4.92
N PRO A 25 22.22 -0.92 5.50
CA PRO A 25 22.87 0.27 6.04
C PRO A 25 23.60 -0.06 7.36
N LEU A 26 24.67 0.69 7.64
CA LEU A 26 25.54 0.53 8.81
C LEU A 26 24.76 0.55 10.14
N LYS A 27 25.36 -0.01 11.20
CA LYS A 27 24.78 -0.02 12.55
C LYS A 27 24.29 1.37 12.97
N ASP A 28 23.10 1.44 13.55
CA ASP A 28 22.55 2.68 14.12
C ASP A 28 22.88 2.77 15.61
N LYS A 29 23.46 3.89 16.06
CA LYS A 29 23.79 4.08 17.48
C LYS A 29 22.55 4.39 18.33
N ARG A 30 21.48 4.91 17.74
CA ARG A 30 20.25 5.39 18.42
C ARG A 30 19.14 4.35 18.48
N LEU A 31 19.19 3.33 17.63
CA LEU A 31 18.21 2.24 17.62
C LEU A 31 18.85 0.91 18.01
N LEU A 32 18.10 0.07 18.71
CA LEU A 32 18.31 -1.37 18.73
C LEU A 32 17.46 -1.95 17.57
N ILE A 33 18.09 -2.73 16.70
CA ILE A 33 17.45 -3.28 15.49
C ILE A 33 17.63 -4.80 15.52
N GLU A 34 16.52 -5.53 15.55
CA GLU A 34 16.51 -6.98 15.76
C GLU A 34 15.53 -7.66 14.80
N ASP A 35 15.96 -8.78 14.21
CA ASP A 35 15.08 -9.66 13.43
C ASP A 35 14.47 -10.69 14.39
N LEU A 36 13.15 -10.74 14.45
CA LEU A 36 12.38 -11.67 15.28
C LEU A 36 11.33 -12.40 14.44
N ARG A 37 10.53 -13.24 15.11
CA ARG A 37 9.33 -13.84 14.53
C ARG A 37 8.12 -13.55 15.41
N PHE A 38 7.06 -13.05 14.79
CA PHE A 38 5.73 -12.98 15.39
C PHE A 38 4.95 -14.18 14.86
N GLU A 39 4.75 -15.17 15.72
CA GLU A 39 4.37 -16.53 15.30
C GLU A 39 5.34 -17.07 14.23
N LYS A 40 4.85 -17.32 13.02
CA LYS A 40 5.64 -17.76 11.85
C LYS A 40 6.15 -16.61 10.98
N VAL A 41 5.73 -15.37 11.21
CA VAL A 41 6.00 -14.22 10.34
C VAL A 41 7.32 -13.56 10.74
N LYS A 42 8.24 -13.40 9.79
CA LYS A 42 9.49 -12.69 10.03
C LYS A 42 9.19 -11.20 10.22
N VAL A 43 9.76 -10.59 11.25
CA VAL A 43 9.65 -9.14 11.48
C VAL A 43 11.03 -8.56 11.81
N ARG A 44 11.19 -7.26 11.56
CA ARG A 44 12.32 -6.49 12.08
C ARG A 44 11.80 -5.37 12.98
N ILE A 45 12.26 -5.36 14.22
CA ILE A 45 11.90 -4.33 15.20
C ILE A 45 12.98 -3.27 15.24
N TYR A 46 12.57 -2.01 15.30
CA TYR A 46 13.42 -0.84 15.50
C TYR A 46 12.99 -0.18 16.82
N HIS A 47 13.81 -0.34 17.85
CA HIS A 47 13.55 0.16 19.19
C HIS A 47 14.45 1.36 19.49
N PRO A 48 13.90 2.57 19.71
CA PRO A 48 14.70 3.74 20.12
C PRO A 48 15.37 3.56 21.50
N LYS A 49 16.69 3.73 21.58
CA LYS A 49 17.47 3.57 22.84
C LYS A 49 17.33 4.73 23.83
N MET A 50 16.78 5.86 23.39
CA MET A 50 16.56 7.02 24.27
C MET A 50 15.67 6.60 25.45
N SER A 51 15.94 7.03 26.67
CA SER A 51 15.01 6.78 27.77
C SER A 51 13.74 7.60 27.56
N THR A 52 12.58 7.02 27.89
CA THR A 52 11.31 7.75 27.95
C THR A 52 10.65 7.52 29.29
N THR A 53 10.03 8.55 29.84
CA THR A 53 9.11 8.43 30.97
C THR A 53 7.79 7.87 30.42
N GLY A 54 7.64 6.55 30.43
CA GLY A 54 6.42 5.85 30.01
C GLY A 54 6.51 5.08 28.68
N GLN A 55 5.40 4.44 28.32
CA GLN A 55 5.27 3.61 27.12
C GLN A 55 5.24 4.43 25.82
N ARG A 56 5.82 3.86 24.77
CA ARG A 56 5.99 4.48 23.45
C ARG A 56 4.79 4.23 22.54
N ARG A 57 4.75 4.96 21.42
CA ARG A 57 3.90 4.62 20.27
C ARG A 57 4.49 3.40 19.56
N GLY A 58 3.62 2.56 19.00
CA GLY A 58 4.00 1.42 18.17
C GLY A 58 3.52 1.61 16.74
N VAL A 59 4.32 1.21 15.77
CA VAL A 59 3.96 1.25 14.35
C VAL A 59 4.28 -0.09 13.70
N LEU A 60 3.30 -0.78 13.13
CA LEU A 60 3.60 -1.83 12.15
C LEU A 60 3.70 -1.22 10.76
N TYR A 61 4.74 -1.61 10.01
CA TYR A 61 4.97 -1.16 8.65
C TYR A 61 4.85 -2.32 7.66
N PHE A 62 3.94 -2.19 6.69
CA PHE A 62 3.75 -3.10 5.57
C PHE A 62 4.35 -2.46 4.32
N HIS A 63 5.34 -3.12 3.75
CA HIS A 63 6.11 -2.52 2.66
C HIS A 63 5.37 -2.53 1.31
N GLY A 64 5.75 -1.63 0.41
CA GLY A 64 5.33 -1.70 -0.99
C GLY A 64 6.06 -2.80 -1.77
N GLY A 65 5.62 -3.03 -3.00
CA GLY A 65 6.27 -3.97 -3.94
C GLY A 65 5.33 -5.01 -4.57
N VAL A 66 4.03 -4.71 -4.57
CA VAL A 66 2.96 -5.48 -5.22
C VAL A 66 2.91 -6.94 -4.77
N GLY A 67 3.35 -7.22 -3.54
CA GLY A 67 3.47 -8.59 -3.01
C GLY A 67 4.43 -9.50 -3.78
N LEU A 68 5.19 -8.97 -4.74
CA LEU A 68 6.14 -9.70 -5.59
C LEU A 68 7.60 -9.40 -5.22
N PHE A 69 7.86 -8.20 -4.68
CA PHE A 69 9.17 -7.71 -4.27
C PHE A 69 9.07 -6.76 -3.07
N GLY A 70 10.22 -6.23 -2.62
CA GLY A 70 10.36 -5.55 -1.32
C GLY A 70 10.67 -6.54 -0.19
N SER A 71 11.17 -6.03 0.93
CA SER A 71 11.53 -6.84 2.10
C SER A 71 11.80 -5.93 3.31
N ILE A 72 12.00 -6.53 4.49
CA ILE A 72 12.51 -5.80 5.67
C ILE A 72 13.93 -5.26 5.47
N GLN A 73 14.70 -5.81 4.51
CA GLN A 73 16.01 -5.30 4.12
C GLN A 73 15.87 -4.07 3.22
N ALA A 74 15.02 -4.14 2.19
CA ALA A 74 14.78 -3.05 1.25
C ALA A 74 14.22 -1.79 1.95
N TYR A 75 13.32 -1.99 2.92
CA TYR A 75 12.67 -0.90 3.66
C TYR A 75 13.39 -0.50 4.94
N GLU A 76 14.59 -1.04 5.19
CA GLU A 76 15.33 -0.77 6.42
C GLU A 76 15.54 0.72 6.64
N ARG A 77 16.00 1.44 5.59
CA ARG A 77 16.28 2.88 5.66
C ARG A 77 15.04 3.68 6.05
N THR A 78 13.90 3.35 5.45
CA THR A 78 12.61 4.00 5.70
C THR A 78 12.15 3.75 7.13
N CYS A 79 12.08 2.50 7.56
CA CYS A 79 11.65 2.15 8.91
C CYS A 79 12.58 2.74 9.98
N ARG A 80 13.90 2.68 9.76
CA ARG A 80 14.91 3.29 10.64
C ARG A 80 14.72 4.80 10.74
N HIS A 81 14.54 5.49 9.60
CA HIS A 81 14.32 6.94 9.58
C HIS A 81 13.07 7.32 10.35
N LEU A 82 11.93 6.68 10.06
CA LEU A 82 10.65 6.95 10.70
C LEU A 82 10.68 6.63 12.20
N ALA A 83 11.27 5.50 12.61
CA ALA A 83 11.44 5.14 14.02
C ALA A 83 12.23 6.21 14.80
N ARG A 84 13.34 6.71 14.23
CA ARG A 84 14.15 7.77 14.84
C ARG A 84 13.42 9.09 14.94
N ARG A 85 12.76 9.48 13.85
CA ARG A 85 12.12 10.79 13.75
C ARG A 85 10.86 10.89 14.61
N SER A 86 10.09 9.81 14.70
CA SER A 86 8.87 9.74 15.51
C SER A 86 9.09 9.28 16.95
N ASN A 87 10.30 8.80 17.28
CA ASN A 87 10.63 8.19 18.58
C ASN A 87 9.67 7.04 18.97
N SER A 88 9.25 6.26 17.98
CA SER A 88 8.30 5.15 18.12
C SER A 88 9.00 3.81 17.91
N VAL A 89 8.44 2.75 18.48
CA VAL A 89 8.84 1.37 18.14
C VAL A 89 8.24 1.02 16.79
N PHE A 90 9.07 0.68 15.81
CA PHE A 90 8.62 0.24 14.49
C PHE A 90 8.80 -1.25 14.32
N VAL A 91 7.81 -1.93 13.74
CA VAL A 91 7.84 -3.34 13.37
C VAL A 91 7.64 -3.45 11.86
N SER A 92 8.71 -3.68 11.12
CA SER A 92 8.63 -3.95 9.68
C SER A 92 8.26 -5.41 9.47
N VAL A 93 7.14 -5.66 8.79
CA VAL A 93 6.63 -7.02 8.55
C VAL A 93 7.26 -7.59 7.28
N GLY A 94 7.98 -8.70 7.41
CA GLY A 94 8.56 -9.46 6.29
C GLY A 94 7.60 -10.55 5.83
N TYR A 95 6.44 -10.14 5.32
CA TYR A 95 5.42 -11.05 4.82
C TYR A 95 5.92 -11.85 3.60
N ARG A 96 5.33 -13.02 3.36
CA ARG A 96 5.66 -13.90 2.23
C ARG A 96 5.35 -13.24 0.88
N LEU A 97 6.15 -13.52 -0.15
CA LEU A 97 5.98 -12.94 -1.50
C LEU A 97 5.51 -13.98 -2.52
N ALA A 98 4.75 -13.51 -3.51
CA ALA A 98 4.43 -14.24 -4.73
C ALA A 98 5.64 -14.23 -5.69
N PRO A 99 5.80 -15.25 -6.56
CA PRO A 99 4.89 -16.37 -6.80
C PRO A 99 5.02 -17.54 -5.82
N GLU A 100 6.03 -17.56 -4.94
CA GLU A 100 6.25 -18.66 -3.99
C GLU A 100 5.08 -18.82 -3.01
N HIS A 101 4.46 -17.69 -2.65
CA HIS A 101 3.27 -17.61 -1.84
C HIS A 101 2.28 -16.63 -2.48
N PRO A 102 1.34 -17.12 -3.31
CA PRO A 102 0.41 -16.27 -4.04
C PRO A 102 -0.51 -15.50 -3.08
N TYR A 103 -1.15 -14.45 -3.60
CA TYR A 103 -2.28 -13.80 -2.93
C TYR A 103 -3.29 -14.86 -2.43
N PRO A 104 -3.79 -14.78 -1.16
CA PRO A 104 -3.68 -13.66 -0.22
C PRO A 104 -2.64 -13.84 0.92
N ALA A 105 -1.58 -14.64 0.75
CA ALA A 105 -0.63 -14.97 1.83
C ALA A 105 -0.02 -13.74 2.55
N GLN A 106 0.18 -12.64 1.82
CA GLN A 106 0.71 -11.37 2.32
C GLN A 106 -0.22 -10.76 3.39
N PHE A 107 -1.52 -10.75 3.10
CA PHE A 107 -2.54 -10.23 4.00
C PHE A 107 -2.63 -11.08 5.26
N GLU A 108 -2.62 -12.41 5.14
CA GLU A 108 -2.62 -13.34 6.28
C GLU A 108 -1.43 -13.10 7.23
N ASP A 109 -0.25 -12.89 6.67
CA ASP A 109 0.96 -12.62 7.45
C ASP A 109 0.89 -11.24 8.14
N CYS A 110 0.38 -10.21 7.45
CA CYS A 110 0.20 -8.88 8.04
C CYS A 110 -0.85 -8.90 9.17
N VAL A 111 -1.97 -9.61 8.99
CA VAL A 111 -2.97 -9.81 10.05
C VAL A 111 -2.35 -10.54 11.24
N THR A 112 -1.62 -11.63 10.99
CA THR A 112 -0.94 -12.42 12.03
C THR A 112 0.04 -11.57 12.84
N ALA A 113 0.92 -10.84 12.17
CA ALA A 113 1.90 -9.96 12.81
C ALA A 113 1.21 -8.83 13.60
N THR A 114 0.13 -8.25 13.06
CA THR A 114 -0.63 -7.18 13.73
C THR A 114 -1.31 -7.68 14.99
N ILE A 115 -1.99 -8.84 14.92
CA ILE A 115 -2.65 -9.45 16.09
C ILE A 115 -1.61 -9.78 17.17
N HIS A 116 -0.48 -10.38 16.78
CA HIS A 116 0.59 -10.70 17.73
C HIS A 116 1.08 -9.44 18.42
N PHE A 117 1.43 -8.39 17.65
CA PHE A 117 1.92 -7.14 18.22
C PHE A 117 0.89 -6.45 19.12
N LEU A 118 -0.39 -6.42 18.74
CA LEU A 118 -1.46 -5.85 19.58
C LEU A 118 -1.58 -6.56 20.93
N ARG A 119 -1.28 -7.86 21.00
CA ARG A 119 -1.32 -8.66 22.24
C ARG A 119 -0.06 -8.49 23.09
N THR A 120 1.10 -8.33 22.47
CA THR A 120 2.41 -8.34 23.15
C THR A 120 3.08 -6.97 23.21
N ALA A 121 2.42 -5.89 22.76
CA ALA A 121 2.99 -4.54 22.65
C ALA A 121 3.72 -4.05 23.91
N GLN A 122 3.18 -4.36 25.10
CA GLN A 122 3.76 -3.92 26.37
C GLN A 122 5.15 -4.52 26.62
N GLU A 123 5.44 -5.72 26.10
CA GLU A 123 6.77 -6.36 26.17
C GLU A 123 7.84 -5.55 25.43
N TYR A 124 7.41 -4.80 24.40
CA TYR A 124 8.26 -3.89 23.64
C TYR A 124 8.24 -2.45 24.18
N GLY A 125 7.65 -2.23 25.36
CA GLY A 125 7.49 -0.90 25.95
C GLY A 125 6.51 0.00 25.19
N VAL A 126 5.58 -0.58 24.43
CA VAL A 126 4.57 0.13 23.64
C VAL A 126 3.22 0.15 24.36
N ASP A 127 2.55 1.30 24.30
CA ASP A 127 1.17 1.47 24.77
C ASP A 127 0.20 0.88 23.73
N PRO A 128 -0.57 -0.17 24.06
CA PRO A 128 -1.47 -0.82 23.12
C PRO A 128 -2.55 0.11 22.51
N SER A 129 -2.90 1.20 23.21
CA SER A 129 -3.86 2.19 22.72
C SER A 129 -3.27 3.17 21.69
N ARG A 130 -1.96 3.10 21.45
CA ARG A 130 -1.19 4.01 20.59
C ARG A 130 -0.48 3.28 19.46
N ILE A 131 -1.08 2.18 18.98
CA ILE A 131 -0.57 1.39 17.87
C ILE A 131 -1.17 1.86 16.55
N ILE A 132 -0.32 2.13 15.59
CA ILE A 132 -0.66 2.55 14.23
C ILE A 132 -0.20 1.46 13.26
N ILE A 133 -0.95 1.27 12.17
CA ILE A 133 -0.47 0.50 11.02
C ILE A 133 -0.18 1.45 9.85
N CYS A 134 0.88 1.19 9.11
CA CYS A 134 1.40 2.07 8.08
C CYS A 134 1.87 1.24 6.89
N GLY A 135 1.68 1.75 5.68
CA GLY A 135 2.25 1.11 4.51
C GLY A 135 2.17 1.96 3.27
N ASP A 136 3.03 1.64 2.31
CA ASP A 136 3.16 2.38 1.07
C ASP A 136 2.86 1.52 -0.16
N SER A 137 2.24 2.10 -1.19
CA SER A 137 1.84 1.38 -2.40
C SER A 137 0.95 0.18 -2.06
N SER A 138 1.32 -1.04 -2.47
CA SER A 138 0.64 -2.28 -2.07
C SER A 138 0.63 -2.53 -0.55
N GLY A 139 1.62 -2.01 0.18
CA GLY A 139 1.61 -2.01 1.63
C GLY A 139 0.51 -1.11 2.21
N GLY A 140 0.14 -0.04 1.49
CA GLY A 140 -1.04 0.77 1.78
C GLY A 140 -2.34 -0.03 1.57
N THR A 141 -2.41 -0.84 0.52
CA THR A 141 -3.52 -1.81 0.30
C THR A 141 -3.66 -2.75 1.50
N LEU A 142 -2.55 -3.37 1.92
CA LEU A 142 -2.50 -4.25 3.10
C LEU A 142 -2.89 -3.52 4.38
N THR A 143 -2.48 -2.25 4.53
CA THR A 143 -2.84 -1.41 5.69
C THR A 143 -4.35 -1.24 5.79
N ALA A 144 -5.00 -0.84 4.69
CA ALA A 144 -6.45 -0.69 4.67
C ALA A 144 -7.17 -2.03 4.91
N ALA A 145 -6.75 -3.11 4.23
CA ALA A 145 -7.35 -4.43 4.39
C ALA A 145 -7.20 -4.98 5.83
N VAL A 146 -6.03 -4.81 6.46
CA VAL A 146 -5.79 -5.24 7.84
C VAL A 146 -6.65 -4.43 8.82
N ALA A 147 -6.77 -3.10 8.65
CA ALA A 147 -7.67 -2.30 9.48
C ALA A 147 -9.11 -2.82 9.40
N GLN A 148 -9.61 -3.08 8.19
CA GLN A 148 -10.95 -3.61 7.93
C GLN A 148 -11.17 -4.98 8.58
N ALA A 149 -10.18 -5.88 8.48
CA ALA A 149 -10.25 -7.22 9.06
C ALA A 149 -10.30 -7.22 10.60
N LEU A 150 -9.77 -6.18 11.24
CA LEU A 150 -9.71 -6.07 12.70
C LEU A 150 -10.91 -5.34 13.30
N VAL A 151 -11.79 -4.70 12.52
CA VAL A 151 -12.98 -3.98 13.00
C VAL A 151 -13.83 -4.83 13.96
N ASN A 152 -14.01 -6.11 13.67
CA ASN A 152 -14.84 -7.01 14.47
C ASN A 152 -14.09 -7.73 15.61
N ARG A 153 -12.79 -7.46 15.80
CA ARG A 153 -11.95 -8.13 16.82
C ARG A 153 -11.99 -7.40 18.16
N ARG A 154 -13.08 -7.63 18.91
CA ARG A 154 -13.29 -7.03 20.25
C ARG A 154 -12.34 -7.54 21.33
N ASP A 155 -11.65 -8.66 21.07
CA ASP A 155 -10.63 -9.23 21.97
C ASP A 155 -9.27 -8.52 21.86
N LEU A 156 -9.12 -7.54 20.98
CA LEU A 156 -7.86 -6.82 20.74
C LEU A 156 -7.99 -5.33 21.08
N PRO A 157 -6.89 -4.67 21.49
CA PRO A 157 -6.80 -3.22 21.48
C PRO A 157 -7.15 -2.65 20.11
N LYS A 158 -7.84 -1.50 20.08
CA LYS A 158 -8.17 -0.81 18.83
C LYS A 158 -6.91 -0.15 18.24
N LEU A 159 -6.77 -0.22 16.92
CA LEU A 159 -5.79 0.59 16.20
C LEU A 159 -6.07 2.07 16.43
N ARG A 160 -5.02 2.84 16.69
CA ARG A 160 -5.11 4.28 16.90
C ARG A 160 -5.32 5.03 15.60
N ALA A 161 -4.62 4.64 14.54
CA ALA A 161 -4.70 5.24 13.21
C ALA A 161 -4.20 4.27 12.13
N GLN A 162 -4.48 4.60 10.87
CA GLN A 162 -3.89 3.97 9.69
C GLN A 162 -3.17 5.02 8.82
N ILE A 163 -1.98 4.70 8.31
CA ILE A 163 -1.19 5.59 7.43
C ILE A 163 -1.07 4.92 6.06
N LEU A 164 -1.64 5.56 5.04
CA LEU A 164 -1.72 5.05 3.68
C LEU A 164 -0.91 5.96 2.75
N ILE A 165 0.20 5.45 2.23
CA ILE A 165 1.12 6.23 1.39
C ILE A 165 0.94 5.77 -0.06
N TYR A 166 0.40 6.64 -0.93
CA TYR A 166 0.07 6.40 -2.34
C TYR A 166 -0.53 5.00 -2.62
N PRO A 167 -1.63 4.62 -1.93
CA PRO A 167 -2.12 3.25 -1.91
C PRO A 167 -2.84 2.85 -3.22
N PHE A 168 -2.75 1.57 -3.59
CA PHE A 168 -3.70 0.94 -4.52
C PHE A 168 -4.91 0.46 -3.73
N LEU A 169 -6.15 0.76 -4.15
CA LEU A 169 -7.33 0.45 -3.34
C LEU A 169 -8.53 -0.09 -4.13
N GLN A 170 -8.51 -0.08 -5.46
CA GLN A 170 -9.62 -0.61 -6.26
C GLN A 170 -9.18 -1.21 -7.61
N SER A 171 -9.92 -2.22 -8.06
CA SER A 171 -9.73 -2.88 -9.35
C SER A 171 -10.94 -2.74 -10.29
N VAL A 172 -11.83 -1.78 -10.01
CA VAL A 172 -13.08 -1.56 -10.74
C VAL A 172 -12.86 -0.65 -11.95
N ASP A 173 -12.16 0.47 -11.77
CA ASP A 173 -12.04 1.53 -12.76
C ASP A 173 -10.58 1.93 -12.96
N PHE A 174 -9.98 1.43 -14.04
CA PHE A 174 -8.63 1.80 -14.48
C PHE A 174 -8.65 2.95 -15.49
N GLU A 175 -9.77 3.65 -15.65
CA GLU A 175 -9.95 4.82 -16.52
C GLU A 175 -10.26 6.10 -15.73
N LEU A 176 -10.13 6.08 -14.40
CA LEU A 176 -10.16 7.30 -13.58
C LEU A 176 -9.14 8.34 -14.07
N PRO A 177 -9.38 9.66 -13.83
CA PRO A 177 -8.52 10.73 -14.32
C PRO A 177 -7.02 10.49 -14.13
N SER A 178 -6.57 10.05 -12.96
CA SER A 178 -5.15 9.78 -12.71
C SER A 178 -4.59 8.63 -13.54
N TYR A 179 -5.36 7.58 -13.78
CA TYR A 179 -4.94 6.47 -14.62
C TYR A 179 -4.73 6.91 -16.07
N GLN A 180 -5.53 7.84 -16.59
CA GLN A 180 -5.37 8.40 -17.92
C GLN A 180 -4.20 9.42 -17.99
N GLN A 181 -4.20 10.40 -17.09
CA GLN A 181 -3.25 11.51 -17.05
C GLN A 181 -1.81 11.05 -16.79
N ASN A 182 -1.65 10.04 -15.92
CA ASN A 182 -0.34 9.59 -15.47
C ASN A 182 0.10 8.24 -16.10
N LYS A 183 -0.60 7.75 -17.13
CA LYS A 183 -0.35 6.42 -17.73
C LYS A 183 1.09 6.17 -18.20
N ARG A 184 1.84 7.23 -18.51
CA ARG A 184 3.23 7.20 -18.99
C ARG A 184 4.26 7.74 -17.99
N VAL A 185 3.87 8.04 -16.75
CA VAL A 185 4.81 8.53 -15.75
C VAL A 185 5.79 7.40 -15.37
N PRO A 186 7.12 7.64 -15.38
CA PRO A 186 8.10 6.64 -15.00
C PRO A 186 7.90 6.08 -13.57
N ILE A 187 8.55 4.94 -13.28
CA ILE A 187 8.37 4.08 -12.09
C ILE A 187 7.09 3.24 -12.15
N LEU A 188 5.91 3.86 -12.31
CA LEU A 188 4.62 3.16 -12.31
C LEU A 188 3.76 3.52 -13.52
N LEU A 189 4.05 2.88 -14.65
CA LEU A 189 3.20 2.93 -15.86
C LEU A 189 1.88 2.21 -15.61
N LYS A 190 0.77 2.70 -16.18
CA LYS A 190 -0.57 2.07 -16.05
C LYS A 190 -0.56 0.58 -16.39
N GLU A 191 -0.04 0.25 -17.57
CA GLU A 191 0.04 -1.14 -18.04
C GLU A 191 0.89 -2.01 -17.11
N ARG A 192 1.97 -1.44 -16.55
CA ARG A 192 2.83 -2.14 -15.58
C ARG A 192 2.08 -2.40 -14.26
N THR A 193 1.26 -1.46 -13.79
CA THR A 193 0.42 -1.63 -12.59
C THR A 193 -0.53 -2.80 -12.77
N ILE A 194 -1.27 -2.84 -13.88
CA ILE A 194 -2.22 -3.92 -14.18
C ILE A 194 -1.48 -5.25 -14.32
N THR A 195 -0.38 -5.29 -15.09
CA THR A 195 0.43 -6.51 -15.27
C THR A 195 0.95 -7.07 -13.96
N LEU A 196 1.48 -6.22 -13.08
CA LEU A 196 1.99 -6.65 -11.78
C LEU A 196 0.86 -7.11 -10.84
N GLY A 197 -0.28 -6.43 -10.86
CA GLY A 197 -1.46 -6.82 -10.10
C GLY A 197 -2.01 -8.20 -10.51
N LEU A 198 -2.10 -8.47 -11.81
CA LEU A 198 -2.50 -9.78 -12.33
C LEU A 198 -1.50 -10.88 -11.94
N ARG A 199 -0.20 -10.62 -12.09
CA ARG A 199 0.85 -11.57 -11.64
C ARG A 199 0.78 -11.84 -10.14
N TYR A 200 0.56 -10.79 -9.34
CA TYR A 200 0.41 -10.90 -7.89
C TYR A 200 -0.78 -11.79 -7.50
N ALA A 201 -1.90 -11.63 -8.20
CA ALA A 201 -3.09 -12.45 -8.01
C ALA A 201 -3.08 -13.80 -8.76
N ASN A 202 -1.94 -14.17 -9.35
CA ASN A 202 -1.76 -15.38 -10.15
C ASN A 202 -2.82 -15.52 -11.26
N LYS A 203 -3.06 -14.42 -11.99
CA LYS A 203 -4.01 -14.31 -13.09
C LYS A 203 -3.32 -14.31 -14.44
N ASP A 204 -4.01 -14.84 -15.44
CA ASP A 204 -3.53 -14.86 -16.83
C ASP A 204 -3.46 -13.42 -17.39
N LEU A 205 -2.46 -13.17 -18.24
CA LEU A 205 -2.23 -11.89 -18.89
C LEU A 205 -2.87 -11.79 -20.28
N ARG A 206 -3.55 -12.85 -20.77
CA ARG A 206 -4.16 -12.89 -22.11
C ARG A 206 -5.17 -11.77 -22.36
N PHE A 207 -5.84 -11.27 -21.32
CA PHE A 207 -6.81 -10.18 -21.40
C PHE A 207 -6.23 -8.81 -20.99
N LEU A 208 -4.91 -8.66 -20.97
CA LEU A 208 -4.26 -7.44 -20.48
C LEU A 208 -4.70 -6.20 -21.28
N GLU A 209 -4.90 -6.33 -22.59
CA GLU A 209 -5.30 -5.21 -23.44
C GLU A 209 -6.74 -4.74 -23.13
N GLU A 210 -7.64 -5.70 -22.97
CA GLU A 210 -9.06 -5.52 -22.63
C GLU A 210 -9.21 -4.88 -21.25
N ILE A 211 -8.52 -5.42 -20.24
CA ILE A 211 -8.49 -4.86 -18.88
C ILE A 211 -7.97 -3.41 -18.89
N ASN A 212 -6.94 -3.15 -19.68
CA ASN A 212 -6.37 -1.80 -19.80
C ASN A 212 -7.32 -0.82 -20.51
N LYS A 213 -8.32 -1.31 -21.26
CA LYS A 213 -9.41 -0.53 -21.86
C LYS A 213 -10.69 -0.50 -21.00
N TRP A 214 -10.65 -1.04 -19.77
CA TRP A 214 -11.76 -1.01 -18.80
C TRP A 214 -13.04 -1.75 -19.24
N SER A 215 -12.89 -2.83 -20.01
CA SER A 215 -14.02 -3.69 -20.41
C SER A 215 -14.38 -4.77 -19.39
N HIS A 216 -13.71 -4.84 -18.23
CA HIS A 216 -13.73 -6.03 -17.35
C HIS A 216 -14.79 -6.05 -16.25
N ILE A 217 -15.63 -5.02 -16.12
CA ILE A 217 -16.68 -4.96 -15.09
C ILE A 217 -18.07 -4.92 -15.76
N PRO A 218 -18.99 -5.83 -15.42
CA PRO A 218 -20.39 -5.80 -15.86
C PRO A 218 -21.11 -4.49 -15.53
N GLU A 219 -22.13 -4.10 -16.31
CA GLU A 219 -22.86 -2.84 -16.12
C GLU A 219 -23.51 -2.70 -14.73
N ASP A 220 -24.16 -3.76 -14.23
CA ASP A 220 -24.78 -3.78 -12.90
C ASP A 220 -23.76 -3.53 -11.78
N LEU A 221 -22.56 -4.11 -11.89
CA LEU A 221 -21.47 -3.86 -10.95
C LEU A 221 -20.83 -2.47 -11.12
N ARG A 222 -20.72 -1.95 -12.36
CA ARG A 222 -20.31 -0.56 -12.59
C ARG A 222 -21.27 0.39 -11.88
N LEU A 223 -22.58 0.19 -12.03
CA LEU A 223 -23.62 0.97 -11.35
C LEU A 223 -23.54 0.82 -9.83
N LYS A 224 -23.40 -0.41 -9.32
CA LYS A 224 -23.24 -0.69 -7.89
C LYS A 224 -22.06 0.07 -7.27
N TYR A 225 -20.91 0.08 -7.95
CA TYR A 225 -19.69 0.69 -7.42
C TYR A 225 -19.55 2.17 -7.77
N LYS A 226 -20.34 2.73 -8.71
CA LYS A 226 -20.30 4.15 -9.09
C LYS A 226 -20.49 5.11 -7.91
N LYS A 227 -21.22 4.69 -6.86
CA LYS A 227 -21.35 5.48 -5.63
C LYS A 227 -20.03 5.73 -4.89
N TRP A 228 -18.98 4.96 -5.17
CA TRP A 228 -17.67 5.06 -4.51
C TRP A 228 -16.51 5.20 -5.50
N VAL A 229 -16.53 4.44 -6.60
CA VAL A 229 -15.54 4.47 -7.66
C VAL A 229 -16.14 5.16 -8.86
N SER A 230 -15.90 6.47 -8.98
CA SER A 230 -16.34 7.25 -10.13
C SER A 230 -15.50 8.52 -10.25
N ALA A 231 -15.23 8.93 -11.47
CA ALA A 231 -14.65 10.24 -11.75
C ALA A 231 -15.54 11.38 -11.23
N ASP A 232 -16.85 11.20 -11.05
CA ASP A 232 -17.77 12.22 -10.50
C ASP A 232 -17.36 12.64 -9.08
N HIS A 233 -16.71 11.74 -8.34
CA HIS A 233 -16.21 11.96 -6.97
C HIS A 233 -14.80 12.57 -6.91
N ILE A 234 -14.16 12.77 -8.07
CA ILE A 234 -12.84 13.39 -8.18
C ILE A 234 -13.00 14.92 -8.34
N PRO A 235 -12.37 15.74 -7.50
CA PRO A 235 -12.41 17.20 -7.62
C PRO A 235 -11.90 17.70 -8.98
N GLN A 236 -12.43 18.83 -9.46
CA GLN A 236 -12.18 19.32 -10.81
C GLN A 236 -10.72 19.71 -11.05
N GLU A 237 -10.02 20.20 -10.03
CA GLU A 237 -8.60 20.52 -10.10
C GLU A 237 -7.73 19.30 -10.49
N PHE A 238 -8.14 18.09 -10.10
CA PHE A 238 -7.44 16.85 -10.46
C PHE A 238 -7.80 16.34 -11.87
N LYS A 239 -8.76 16.97 -12.54
CA LYS A 239 -9.13 16.72 -13.95
C LYS A 239 -8.53 17.74 -14.91
N ALA A 240 -7.86 18.78 -14.40
CA ALA A 240 -7.38 19.92 -15.19
C ALA A 240 -6.39 19.55 -16.30
N ARG A 241 -5.65 18.43 -16.17
CA ARG A 241 -4.74 17.91 -17.22
C ARG A 241 -5.44 17.08 -18.30
N GLY A 242 -6.77 17.13 -18.36
CA GLY A 242 -7.60 16.39 -19.29
C GLY A 242 -8.13 15.10 -18.68
N TYR A 243 -9.39 14.81 -18.98
CA TYR A 243 -10.08 13.55 -18.66
C TYR A 243 -11.23 13.37 -19.65
N THR A 244 -11.36 12.17 -20.18
CA THR A 244 -12.51 11.78 -21.00
C THR A 244 -13.11 10.51 -20.43
N PRO A 245 -14.43 10.44 -20.17
CA PRO A 245 -15.07 9.20 -19.77
C PRO A 245 -14.69 8.05 -20.70
N GLY A 246 -14.31 6.91 -20.10
CA GLY A 246 -13.92 5.73 -20.86
C GLY A 246 -15.07 5.18 -21.71
N PRO A 247 -14.76 4.51 -22.83
CA PRO A 247 -15.80 3.89 -23.67
C PRO A 247 -16.47 2.73 -22.93
N THR A 248 -17.77 2.57 -23.12
CA THR A 248 -18.47 1.33 -22.73
C THR A 248 -18.19 0.27 -23.79
N LEU A 249 -17.36 -0.70 -23.46
CA LEU A 249 -17.06 -1.85 -24.32
C LEU A 249 -17.88 -3.08 -23.90
N PRO A 250 -18.22 -3.99 -24.84
CA PRO A 250 -18.81 -5.27 -24.51
C PRO A 250 -17.99 -6.02 -23.46
N LEU A 251 -18.68 -6.72 -22.56
CA LEU A 251 -18.05 -7.53 -21.53
C LEU A 251 -17.60 -8.86 -22.14
N GLU A 252 -16.36 -9.25 -21.88
CA GLU A 252 -15.90 -10.62 -22.07
C GLU A 252 -16.14 -11.41 -20.77
N GLU A 253 -17.12 -12.32 -20.78
CA GLU A 253 -17.55 -13.07 -19.58
C GLU A 253 -16.41 -13.86 -18.93
N GLU A 254 -15.56 -14.49 -19.75
CA GLU A 254 -14.40 -15.26 -19.28
C GLU A 254 -13.37 -14.36 -18.56
N MET A 255 -13.19 -13.14 -19.04
CA MET A 255 -12.33 -12.14 -18.40
C MET A 255 -12.93 -11.71 -17.05
N PHE A 256 -14.25 -11.45 -17.00
CA PHE A 256 -14.90 -11.07 -15.76
C PHE A 256 -14.78 -12.15 -14.68
N GLU A 257 -15.11 -13.41 -14.99
CA GLU A 257 -15.02 -14.49 -14.00
C GLU A 257 -13.59 -14.69 -13.49
N MET A 258 -12.59 -14.50 -14.35
CA MET A 258 -11.18 -14.53 -13.96
C MET A 258 -10.80 -13.43 -12.95
N LEU A 259 -11.37 -12.23 -13.10
CA LEU A 259 -11.04 -11.03 -12.32
C LEU A 259 -11.99 -10.75 -11.16
N ARG A 260 -13.18 -11.35 -11.14
CA ARG A 260 -14.19 -11.19 -10.09
C ARG A 260 -13.63 -11.36 -8.67
N PRO A 261 -12.69 -12.29 -8.38
CA PRO A 261 -12.07 -12.38 -7.06
C PRO A 261 -11.28 -11.13 -6.62
N LEU A 262 -10.82 -10.29 -7.54
CA LEU A 262 -10.08 -9.06 -7.24
C LEU A 262 -10.98 -7.93 -6.73
N LEU A 263 -12.30 -8.07 -6.88
CA LEU A 263 -13.29 -7.19 -6.26
C LEU A 263 -13.44 -7.44 -4.75
N ASN A 264 -12.80 -8.48 -4.21
CA ASN A 264 -12.78 -8.74 -2.77
C ASN A 264 -12.07 -7.58 -2.03
N PRO A 265 -12.60 -7.09 -0.88
CA PRO A 265 -11.99 -6.02 -0.10
C PRO A 265 -10.54 -6.26 0.37
N VAL A 266 -10.06 -7.50 0.43
CA VAL A 266 -8.65 -7.79 0.70
C VAL A 266 -7.73 -7.30 -0.43
N PHE A 267 -8.19 -7.36 -1.68
CA PHE A 267 -7.47 -6.85 -2.85
C PHE A 267 -7.87 -5.42 -3.21
N SER A 268 -9.16 -5.10 -3.07
CA SER A 268 -9.75 -3.78 -3.35
C SER A 268 -10.40 -3.18 -2.10
N PRO A 269 -9.63 -2.72 -1.08
CA PRO A 269 -10.17 -2.24 0.20
C PRO A 269 -11.18 -1.10 0.06
N LEU A 270 -11.14 -0.32 -1.02
CA LEU A 270 -12.12 0.72 -1.27
C LEU A 270 -13.53 0.16 -1.42
N LEU A 271 -13.70 -1.12 -1.78
CA LEU A 271 -15.00 -1.77 -2.00
C LEU A 271 -15.61 -2.40 -0.75
N ALA A 272 -14.98 -2.26 0.42
CA ALA A 272 -15.52 -2.78 1.68
C ALA A 272 -16.93 -2.22 1.97
N GLU A 273 -17.71 -2.97 2.73
CA GLU A 273 -19.06 -2.54 3.14
C GLU A 273 -19.01 -1.27 4.00
N ASP A 274 -20.02 -0.41 3.86
CA ASP A 274 -20.13 0.85 4.59
C ASP A 274 -20.07 0.64 6.12
N SER A 275 -20.64 -0.47 6.61
CA SER A 275 -20.59 -0.86 8.02
C SER A 275 -19.17 -1.15 8.53
N VAL A 276 -18.26 -1.59 7.67
CA VAL A 276 -16.85 -1.79 8.01
C VAL A 276 -16.11 -0.46 7.97
N ILE A 277 -16.33 0.35 6.93
CA ILE A 277 -15.68 1.65 6.74
C ILE A 277 -15.97 2.60 7.90
N ALA A 278 -17.22 2.64 8.38
CA ALA A 278 -17.65 3.47 9.50
C ALA A 278 -16.99 3.15 10.85
N GLN A 279 -16.28 2.03 10.95
CA GLN A 279 -15.61 1.59 12.18
C GLN A 279 -14.08 1.68 12.10
N LEU A 280 -13.54 2.16 10.97
CA LEU A 280 -12.11 2.29 10.78
C LEU A 280 -11.49 3.36 11.68
N PRO A 281 -10.21 3.24 12.06
CA PRO A 281 -9.53 4.29 12.82
C PRO A 281 -9.27 5.51 11.93
N GLU A 282 -8.93 6.64 12.56
CA GLU A 282 -8.52 7.85 11.82
C GLU A 282 -7.38 7.53 10.84
N ALA A 283 -7.35 8.26 9.73
CA ALA A 283 -6.43 7.98 8.63
C ALA A 283 -5.51 9.17 8.36
N PHE A 284 -4.25 8.87 8.04
CA PHE A 284 -3.40 9.76 7.27
C PHE A 284 -3.26 9.19 5.86
N ILE A 285 -3.55 9.99 4.83
CA ILE A 285 -3.42 9.58 3.43
C ILE A 285 -2.46 10.53 2.72
N LEU A 286 -1.43 9.97 2.11
CA LEU A 286 -0.53 10.69 1.22
C LEU A 286 -0.81 10.30 -0.22
N THR A 287 -1.07 11.26 -1.09
CA THR A 287 -1.17 11.04 -2.55
C THR A 287 -0.12 11.85 -3.30
N CYS A 288 0.18 11.43 -4.52
CA CYS A 288 1.16 12.06 -5.41
C CYS A 288 0.46 12.53 -6.70
N GLU A 289 0.82 13.71 -7.21
CA GLU A 289 0.18 14.26 -8.42
C GLU A 289 0.48 13.42 -9.67
N TYR A 290 1.72 12.96 -9.82
CA TYR A 290 2.18 12.16 -10.94
C TYR A 290 2.16 10.67 -10.60
N ASP A 291 0.98 10.16 -10.22
CA ASP A 291 0.75 8.76 -9.87
C ASP A 291 -0.57 8.26 -10.47
N VAL A 292 -0.56 7.08 -11.09
CA VAL A 292 -1.80 6.46 -11.59
C VAL A 292 -2.76 6.11 -10.46
N LEU A 293 -2.26 5.89 -9.24
CA LEU A 293 -3.04 5.56 -8.04
C LEU A 293 -3.50 6.79 -7.25
N ARG A 294 -3.28 8.01 -7.76
CA ARG A 294 -3.70 9.23 -7.06
C ARG A 294 -5.19 9.19 -6.70
N ASP A 295 -6.02 8.83 -7.67
CA ASP A 295 -7.46 8.88 -7.52
C ASP A 295 -7.98 7.77 -6.58
N ASP A 296 -7.32 6.61 -6.48
CA ASP A 296 -7.62 5.59 -5.46
C ASP A 296 -7.56 6.19 -4.05
N GLY A 297 -6.49 6.93 -3.76
CA GLY A 297 -6.33 7.62 -2.48
C GLY A 297 -7.35 8.73 -2.24
N LEU A 298 -7.70 9.51 -3.27
CA LEU A 298 -8.72 10.57 -3.18
C LEU A 298 -10.12 10.00 -2.93
N LEU A 299 -10.49 8.93 -3.62
CA LEU A 299 -11.78 8.27 -3.45
C LEU A 299 -11.89 7.62 -2.08
N TYR A 300 -10.82 6.97 -1.59
CA TYR A 300 -10.83 6.40 -0.25
C TYR A 300 -10.86 7.47 0.85
N LYS A 301 -10.17 8.59 0.67
CA LYS A 301 -10.28 9.77 1.55
C LYS A 301 -11.73 10.21 1.66
N LYS A 302 -12.37 10.48 0.52
CA LYS A 302 -13.79 10.88 0.49
C LYS A 302 -14.67 9.84 1.18
N ARG A 303 -14.45 8.56 0.87
CA ARG A 303 -15.25 7.47 1.44
C ARG A 303 -15.15 7.41 2.97
N LEU A 304 -13.96 7.60 3.53
CA LEU A 304 -13.75 7.66 4.98
C LEU A 304 -14.45 8.88 5.59
N GLU A 305 -14.30 10.06 4.97
CA GLU A 305 -14.93 11.31 5.42
C GLU A 305 -16.46 11.24 5.39
N ASP A 306 -17.04 10.66 4.33
CA ASP A 306 -18.48 10.44 4.19
C ASP A 306 -19.05 9.54 5.31
N HIS A 307 -18.21 8.73 5.96
CA HIS A 307 -18.56 7.89 7.11
C HIS A 307 -18.09 8.47 8.46
N GLY A 308 -17.71 9.75 8.51
CA GLY A 308 -17.32 10.44 9.74
C GLY A 308 -15.93 10.05 10.27
N ILE A 309 -15.12 9.32 9.49
CA ILE A 309 -13.75 9.02 9.88
C ILE A 309 -12.88 10.26 9.67
N LYS A 310 -12.12 10.64 10.70
CA LYS A 310 -11.18 11.75 10.59
C LYS A 310 -10.04 11.39 9.63
N VAL A 311 -9.83 12.20 8.60
CA VAL A 311 -8.75 12.02 7.64
C VAL A 311 -7.83 13.24 7.63
N THR A 312 -6.53 13.01 7.81
CA THR A 312 -5.48 13.97 7.49
C THR A 312 -4.94 13.63 6.11
N TRP A 313 -5.02 14.55 5.17
CA TRP A 313 -4.59 14.31 3.79
C TRP A 313 -3.42 15.21 3.41
N CYS A 314 -2.39 14.60 2.82
CA CYS A 314 -1.22 15.26 2.28
C CYS A 314 -1.12 14.95 0.78
N HIS A 315 -1.07 15.97 -0.05
CA HIS A 315 -0.89 15.81 -1.49
C HIS A 315 0.44 16.39 -1.94
N LEU A 316 1.30 15.55 -2.51
CA LEU A 316 2.58 15.95 -3.07
C LEU A 316 2.43 16.37 -4.53
N GLN A 317 2.33 17.68 -4.77
CA GLN A 317 2.18 18.29 -6.10
C GLN A 317 3.31 17.93 -7.09
N GLU A 318 4.53 17.73 -6.57
CA GLU A 318 5.71 17.30 -7.36
C GLU A 318 5.99 15.79 -7.21
N GLY A 319 5.13 15.07 -6.47
CA GLY A 319 5.35 13.67 -6.13
C GLY A 319 4.95 12.72 -7.24
N PHE A 320 5.59 11.55 -7.25
CA PHE A 320 5.26 10.41 -8.09
C PHE A 320 5.26 9.13 -7.26
N HIS A 321 4.81 8.02 -7.83
CA HIS A 321 4.72 6.75 -7.11
C HIS A 321 6.08 6.30 -6.56
N GLY A 322 6.14 5.92 -5.27
CA GLY A 322 7.39 5.47 -4.63
C GLY A 322 8.38 6.57 -4.24
N THR A 323 8.01 7.86 -4.40
CA THR A 323 8.90 8.99 -4.07
C THR A 323 9.39 8.97 -2.62
N VAL A 324 8.55 8.54 -1.66
CA VAL A 324 8.90 8.44 -0.23
C VAL A 324 9.93 7.32 0.01
N PHE A 325 9.75 6.16 -0.65
CA PHE A 325 10.73 5.07 -0.59
C PHE A 325 12.10 5.52 -1.12
N LEU A 326 12.13 6.22 -2.26
CA LEU A 326 13.37 6.65 -2.93
C LEU A 326 14.10 7.80 -2.20
N ALA A 327 13.40 8.56 -1.35
CA ALA A 327 13.97 9.70 -0.64
C ALA A 327 15.23 9.37 0.18
N LEU A 328 15.37 8.11 0.61
CA LEU A 328 16.47 7.66 1.47
C LEU A 328 17.54 6.84 0.74
N TRP A 329 17.46 6.74 -0.59
CA TRP A 329 18.41 5.99 -1.43
C TRP A 329 19.66 6.81 -1.86
N GLY A 330 19.97 7.87 -1.10
CA GLY A 330 21.16 8.72 -1.30
C GLY A 330 20.90 9.94 -2.19
N ARG A 331 21.84 10.89 -2.19
CA ARG A 331 21.71 12.20 -2.86
C ARG A 331 21.44 12.14 -4.38
N LEU A 332 21.77 11.02 -5.02
CA LEU A 332 21.57 10.81 -6.46
C LEU A 332 20.14 10.38 -6.83
N LEU A 333 19.38 9.85 -5.87
CA LEU A 333 18.02 9.33 -6.07
C LEU A 333 16.99 9.98 -5.13
N ALA A 334 17.43 10.84 -4.21
CA ALA A 334 16.55 11.55 -3.29
C ALA A 334 15.84 12.70 -4.01
N PHE A 335 14.51 12.63 -4.06
CA PHE A 335 13.66 13.69 -4.60
C PHE A 335 13.13 14.54 -3.45
N ARG A 336 13.12 15.88 -3.62
CA ARG A 336 12.58 16.82 -2.61
C ARG A 336 11.14 16.50 -2.21
N SER A 337 10.32 16.03 -3.16
CA SER A 337 8.95 15.57 -2.89
C SER A 337 8.91 14.43 -1.87
N GLY A 338 9.84 13.48 -1.96
CA GLY A 338 9.93 12.35 -1.04
C GLY A 338 10.36 12.78 0.36
N GLU A 339 11.30 13.71 0.48
CA GLU A 339 11.71 14.31 1.77
C GLU A 339 10.54 15.05 2.44
N LYS A 340 9.83 15.90 1.70
CA LYS A 340 8.60 16.56 2.17
C LYS A 340 7.56 15.53 2.62
N GLY A 341 7.42 14.42 1.88
CA GLY A 341 6.53 13.31 2.24
C GLY A 341 6.90 12.66 3.58
N LEU A 342 8.18 12.33 3.78
CA LEU A 342 8.69 11.78 5.05
C LEU A 342 8.44 12.73 6.22
N GLU A 343 8.67 14.03 6.04
CA GLU A 343 8.42 15.04 7.07
C GLU A 343 6.96 15.12 7.50
N LYS A 344 6.02 14.89 6.56
CA LYS A 344 4.58 14.92 6.84
C LYS A 344 4.07 13.65 7.51
N ILE A 345 4.77 12.52 7.36
CA ILE A 345 4.42 11.23 7.97
C ILE A 345 4.84 11.19 9.45
N VAL A 346 5.95 11.83 9.80
CA VAL A 346 6.49 11.94 11.18
C VAL A 346 5.66 12.88 12.02
#